data_AF-U1QVG5-F1
#
_entry.id   AF-U1QVG5-F1
#
_cell.length_a   1.000
_cell.length_b   1.000
_cell.length_c   1.000
_cell.angle_alpha   90.00
_cell.angle_beta   90.00
_cell.angle_gamma   90.00
#
_symmetry.space_group_name_H-M   'P 1'
#
loop_
_entity.id
_entity.type
_entity.pdbx_description
1 polymer ?
#
loop_
_entity_poly.entity_id
_entity_poly.type
_entity_poly.pdbx_seq_one_letter_code
_entity_poly.pdbx_strand_id
1 'polypeptide(L)'
;MGDAGYGYARFADDIVICSPHEPDLLEALELLDSLLTPRGLRLNQEKTAMTSFDEGFCYLGTDFSCSFPPVDPRHDIKGRPDPDQVVYVGRDGARVHVSQNRLIVDGTDGLSQVSIPRRAVSRIVLTGAVGLSSGARS
;
A
#
# COMPACT_ATOMS: atom_id res chain seq x y z
N MET A 1 3.96 12.66 1.95
CA MET A 1 4.43 11.27 1.75
C MET A 1 4.23 10.84 0.30
N GLY A 2 3.01 10.50 -0.15
CA GLY A 2 2.78 10.14 -1.56
C GLY A 2 3.12 11.26 -2.57
N ASP A 3 2.68 12.48 -2.30
CA ASP A 3 3.00 13.65 -3.16
C ASP A 3 4.48 14.04 -3.14
N ALA A 4 5.24 13.53 -2.17
CA ALA A 4 6.69 13.74 -2.06
C ALA A 4 7.50 12.63 -2.74
N GLY A 5 6.85 11.64 -3.37
CA GLY A 5 7.50 10.57 -4.11
C GLY A 5 7.92 9.36 -3.29
N TYR A 6 7.68 9.33 -1.98
CA TYR A 6 8.04 8.19 -1.14
C TYR A 6 7.04 7.03 -1.26
N GLY A 7 7.56 5.82 -1.44
CA GLY A 7 6.79 4.59 -1.23
C GLY A 7 6.57 4.36 0.26
N TYR A 8 5.31 4.24 0.69
CA TYR A 8 5.00 3.99 2.10
C TYR A 8 3.72 3.16 2.26
N ALA A 9 3.62 2.47 3.40
CA ALA A 9 2.41 1.83 3.89
C ALA A 9 2.02 2.43 5.24
N ARG A 10 0.72 2.57 5.50
CA ARG A 10 0.21 3.02 6.80
C ARG A 10 -1.02 2.24 7.21
N PHE A 11 -1.05 1.83 8.47
CA PHE A 11 -2.23 1.29 9.12
C PHE A 11 -2.38 1.93 10.49
N ALA A 12 -3.45 2.72 10.68
CA ALA A 12 -3.59 3.57 11.86
C ALA A 12 -2.32 4.42 12.11
N ASP A 13 -1.68 4.27 13.26
CA ASP A 13 -0.45 4.95 13.67
C ASP A 13 0.84 4.24 13.24
N ASP A 14 0.75 2.98 12.79
CA ASP A 14 1.91 2.25 12.25
C ASP A 14 2.18 2.66 10.80
N ILE A 15 3.42 3.10 10.53
CA ILE A 15 3.89 3.58 9.24
C ILE A 15 5.19 2.86 8.88
N VAL A 16 5.29 2.38 7.63
CA VAL A 16 6.53 1.89 7.02
C VAL A 16 6.83 2.73 5.80
N ILE A 17 8.05 3.25 5.70
CA ILE A 17 8.54 4.02 4.56
C ILE A 17 9.68 3.23 3.93
N CYS A 18 9.69 3.12 2.60
CA CYS A 18 10.69 2.37 1.87
C CYS A 18 11.43 3.28 0.89
N SER A 19 12.76 3.23 0.92
CA SER A 19 13.64 3.80 -0.09
C SER A 19 14.85 2.89 -0.31
N PRO A 20 15.41 2.81 -1.53
CA PRO A 20 16.72 2.17 -1.76
C PRO A 20 17.90 2.92 -1.11
N HIS A 21 17.72 4.16 -0.65
CA HIS A 21 18.79 4.98 -0.08
C HIS A 21 18.44 5.47 1.33
N GLU A 22 19.36 5.26 2.28
CA GLU A 22 19.21 5.69 3.68
C GLU A 22 18.99 7.22 3.84
N PRO A 23 19.69 8.11 3.10
CA PRO A 23 19.43 9.55 3.19
C PRO A 23 17.97 9.93 2.91
N ASP A 24 17.34 9.28 1.93
CA ASP A 24 15.94 9.51 1.59
C ASP A 24 15.00 9.14 2.75
N LEU A 25 15.35 8.12 3.54
CA LEU A 25 14.58 7.72 4.73
C LEU A 25 14.72 8.75 5.86
N LEU A 26 15.90 9.33 6.04
CA LEU A 26 16.13 10.40 7.00
C LEU A 26 15.33 11.65 6.62
N GLU A 27 15.36 12.05 5.35
CA GLU A 27 14.53 13.14 4.82
C GLU A 27 13.03 12.85 5.01
N ALA A 28 12.60 11.60 4.79
CA ALA A 28 11.23 11.20 5.00
C ALA A 28 10.81 11.28 6.48
N LEU A 29 11.71 10.94 7.42
CA LEU A 29 11.47 11.08 8.86
C LEU A 29 11.34 12.55 9.27
N GLU A 30 12.22 13.42 8.78
CA GLU A 30 12.14 14.86 9.02
C GLU A 30 10.84 15.45 8.44
N LEU A 31 10.48 15.05 7.22
CA LEU A 31 9.22 15.43 6.61
C LEU A 31 8.04 14.95 7.45
N LEU A 32 8.06 13.71 7.95
CA LEU A 32 6.98 13.16 8.77
C LEU A 32 6.83 13.95 10.06
N ASP A 33 7.92 14.28 10.76
CA ASP A 33 7.88 15.08 11.99
C ASP A 33 7.35 16.50 11.73
N SER A 34 7.75 17.13 10.62
CA SER A 34 7.26 18.44 10.21
C SER A 34 5.74 18.44 9.91
N LEU A 35 5.20 17.31 9.43
CA LEU A 35 3.78 17.13 9.19
C LEU A 35 3.02 16.82 10.48
N LEU A 36 3.62 16.10 11.43
CA LEU A 36 2.95 15.68 12.67
C LEU A 36 2.92 16.79 13.72
N THR A 37 3.99 17.57 13.84
CA THR A 37 4.15 18.60 14.87
C THR A 37 2.99 19.62 14.89
N PRO A 38 2.53 20.20 13.77
CA PRO A 38 1.39 21.13 13.75
C PRO A 38 0.06 20.50 14.21
N ARG A 39 -0.02 19.17 14.23
CA ARG A 39 -1.21 18.40 14.63
C ARG A 39 -1.13 17.92 16.09
N GLY A 40 -0.09 18.32 16.83
CA GLY A 40 0.14 17.88 18.21
C GLY A 40 0.55 16.42 18.32
N LEU A 41 1.01 15.80 17.23
CA LEU A 41 1.49 14.43 17.19
C LEU A 41 3.03 14.43 17.15
N ARG A 42 3.64 13.36 17.67
CA ARG A 42 5.10 13.15 17.63
C ARG A 42 5.42 11.72 17.27
N LEU A 43 6.55 11.52 16.62
CA LEU A 43 7.13 10.20 16.41
C LEU A 43 7.63 9.63 17.73
N ASN A 44 7.33 8.36 17.99
CA ASN A 44 7.89 7.64 19.12
C ASN A 44 9.30 7.15 18.74
N GLN A 45 10.33 7.87 19.20
CA GLN A 45 11.73 7.58 18.86
C GLN A 45 12.18 6.20 19.35
N GLU A 46 11.63 5.69 20.45
CA GLU A 46 11.99 4.36 20.96
C GLU A 46 11.44 3.23 20.09
N LYS A 47 10.30 3.47 19.41
CA LYS A 47 9.67 2.50 18.51
C LYS A 47 10.07 2.69 17.05
N THR A 48 10.65 3.83 16.71
CA THR A 48 11.07 4.14 15.34
C THR A 48 12.41 3.48 15.08
N ALA A 49 12.46 2.62 14.07
CA ALA A 49 13.68 1.91 13.68
C ALA A 49 13.90 2.03 12.18
N MET A 50 15.17 2.17 11.78
CA MET A 50 15.61 1.95 10.41
C MET A 50 16.13 0.52 10.31
N THR A 51 15.75 -0.19 9.25
CA THR A 51 16.12 -1.58 9.02
C THR A 51 16.08 -1.88 7.53
N SER A 52 16.46 -3.09 7.15
CA SER A 52 16.48 -3.56 5.77
C SER A 52 15.75 -4.90 5.64
N PHE A 53 15.49 -5.33 4.40
CA PHE A 53 14.99 -6.68 4.17
C PHE A 53 16.01 -7.77 4.55
N ASP A 54 17.32 -7.45 4.59
CA ASP A 54 18.33 -8.43 5.03
C ASP A 54 18.27 -8.70 6.54
N GLU A 55 17.99 -7.67 7.33
CA GLU A 55 17.77 -7.79 8.77
C GLU A 55 16.37 -8.33 9.08
N GLY A 56 15.40 -7.96 8.26
CA GLY A 56 14.00 -8.31 8.38
C GLY A 56 13.26 -7.50 9.46
N PHE A 57 11.96 -7.39 9.30
CA PHE A 57 11.09 -6.65 10.21
C PHE A 57 9.68 -7.21 10.25
N CYS A 58 8.95 -6.97 11.33
CA CYS A 58 7.55 -7.35 11.46
C CYS A 58 6.66 -6.12 11.29
N TYR A 59 5.65 -6.21 10.44
CA TYR A 59 4.63 -5.18 10.28
C TYR A 59 3.24 -5.82 10.23
N LEU A 60 2.37 -5.40 11.15
CA LEU A 60 1.00 -5.94 11.30
C LEU A 60 0.95 -7.46 11.47
N GLY A 61 1.91 -8.03 12.19
CA GLY A 61 2.00 -9.48 12.44
C GLY A 61 2.48 -10.30 11.25
N THR A 62 2.96 -9.65 10.19
CA THR A 62 3.61 -10.28 9.05
C THR A 62 5.10 -9.94 9.06
N ASP A 63 5.94 -10.96 9.02
CA ASP A 63 7.38 -10.76 8.88
C ASP A 63 7.72 -10.44 7.42
N PHE A 64 8.74 -9.61 7.22
CA PHE A 64 9.29 -9.25 5.92
C PHE A 64 10.79 -9.44 5.98
N SER A 65 11.36 -10.05 4.95
CA SER A 65 12.79 -10.28 4.79
C SER A 65 13.17 -10.35 3.31
N CYS A 66 14.45 -10.56 3.02
CA CYS A 66 14.97 -10.72 1.66
C CYS A 66 14.38 -11.94 0.94
N SER A 67 13.72 -12.85 1.65
CA SER A 67 13.16 -14.10 1.12
C SER A 67 11.68 -14.32 1.46
N PHE A 68 11.07 -13.42 2.25
CA PHE A 68 9.69 -13.56 2.70
C PHE A 68 8.95 -12.20 2.71
N PRO A 69 7.69 -12.12 2.25
CA PRO A 69 6.93 -13.19 1.61
C PRO A 69 7.60 -13.63 0.30
N PRO A 70 7.39 -14.88 -0.15
CA PRO A 70 7.95 -15.34 -1.40
C PRO A 70 7.54 -14.40 -2.54
N VAL A 71 8.48 -14.04 -3.41
CA VAL A 71 8.19 -13.27 -4.64
C VAL A 71 7.54 -14.18 -5.69
N ASP A 72 6.57 -14.98 -5.28
CA ASP A 72 5.68 -15.70 -6.16
C ASP A 72 4.39 -14.88 -6.28
N PRO A 73 4.05 -14.37 -7.49
CA PRO A 73 2.78 -13.67 -7.72
C PRO A 73 1.55 -14.56 -7.43
N ARG A 74 1.75 -15.86 -7.18
CA ARG A 74 0.74 -16.83 -6.80
C ARG A 74 0.72 -17.20 -5.31
N HIS A 75 1.64 -16.70 -4.47
CA HIS A 75 1.81 -17.20 -3.10
C HIS A 75 0.55 -17.08 -2.22
N ASP A 76 -0.32 -16.11 -2.54
CA ASP A 76 -1.58 -15.84 -1.84
C ASP A 76 -2.83 -16.34 -2.58
N ILE A 77 -2.69 -17.01 -3.73
CA ILE A 77 -3.84 -17.49 -4.49
C ILE A 77 -4.39 -18.76 -3.83
N LYS A 78 -5.48 -18.60 -3.07
CA LYS A 78 -6.30 -19.74 -2.64
C LYS A 78 -7.23 -20.16 -3.78
N GLY A 79 -7.09 -21.38 -4.28
CA GLY A 79 -7.98 -21.94 -5.31
C GLY A 79 -7.38 -21.95 -6.73
N ARG A 80 -8.15 -21.51 -7.75
CA ARG A 80 -7.72 -21.61 -9.16
C ARG A 80 -6.64 -20.56 -9.49
N PRO A 81 -5.47 -20.97 -10.02
CA PRO A 81 -4.35 -20.07 -10.28
C PRO A 81 -4.57 -19.12 -11.47
N ASP A 82 -5.52 -19.46 -12.36
CA ASP A 82 -5.93 -18.63 -13.49
C ASP A 82 -7.24 -17.89 -13.14
N PRO A 83 -7.20 -16.56 -12.95
CA PRO A 83 -8.38 -15.80 -12.58
C PRO A 83 -9.24 -15.51 -13.80
N ASP A 84 -10.45 -16.06 -13.83
CA ASP A 84 -11.41 -15.77 -14.92
C ASP A 84 -12.01 -14.34 -14.84
N GLN A 85 -11.70 -13.58 -13.78
CA GLN A 85 -12.36 -12.30 -13.43
C GLN A 85 -11.35 -11.27 -12.91
N VAL A 86 -10.51 -10.76 -13.81
CA VAL A 86 -9.45 -9.79 -13.49
C VAL A 86 -9.89 -8.37 -13.84
N VAL A 87 -9.64 -7.42 -12.93
CA VAL A 87 -9.74 -5.99 -13.20
C VAL A 87 -8.34 -5.40 -13.37
N TYR A 88 -8.08 -4.82 -14.53
CA TYR A 88 -6.84 -4.08 -14.80
C TYR A 88 -7.08 -2.59 -14.66
N VAL A 89 -6.28 -1.91 -13.85
CA VAL A 89 -6.35 -0.46 -13.67
C VAL A 89 -4.97 0.13 -13.92
N GLY A 90 -4.85 0.93 -14.98
CA GLY A 90 -3.58 1.48 -15.44
C GLY A 90 -3.55 2.99 -15.64
N ARG A 91 -4.58 3.69 -15.16
CA ARG A 91 -4.70 5.14 -15.34
C ARG A 91 -4.07 5.84 -14.15
N ASP A 92 -3.03 6.64 -14.41
CA ASP A 92 -2.38 7.44 -13.37
C ASP A 92 -3.40 8.33 -12.63
N GLY A 93 -3.26 8.37 -11.31
CA GLY A 93 -4.15 9.07 -10.38
C GLY A 93 -5.50 8.39 -10.16
N ALA A 94 -5.76 7.21 -10.75
CA ALA A 94 -6.94 6.42 -10.41
C ALA A 94 -6.84 5.87 -8.98
N ARG A 95 -7.99 5.63 -8.36
CA ARG A 95 -8.08 5.02 -7.02
C ARG A 95 -9.01 3.83 -7.03
N VAL A 96 -8.53 2.70 -6.54
CA VAL A 96 -9.29 1.47 -6.36
C VAL A 96 -9.61 1.29 -4.89
N HIS A 97 -10.89 1.14 -4.57
CA HIS A 97 -11.32 0.91 -3.20
C HIS A 97 -12.56 0.02 -3.13
N VAL A 98 -12.92 -0.46 -1.94
CA VAL A 98 -14.16 -1.20 -1.72
C VAL A 98 -15.12 -0.39 -0.87
N SER A 99 -16.35 -0.26 -1.36
CA SER A 99 -17.47 0.34 -0.62
C SER A 99 -18.74 -0.45 -0.91
N GLN A 100 -19.57 -0.67 0.11
CA GLN A 100 -20.86 -1.37 -0.02
C GLN A 100 -20.79 -2.70 -0.80
N ASN A 101 -19.75 -3.51 -0.53
CA ASN A 101 -19.48 -4.79 -1.19
C ASN A 101 -19.25 -4.70 -2.72
N ARG A 102 -18.76 -3.55 -3.20
CA ARG A 102 -18.37 -3.33 -4.59
C ARG A 102 -16.94 -2.84 -4.67
N LEU A 103 -16.21 -3.32 -5.67
CA LEU A 103 -14.95 -2.74 -6.09
C LEU A 103 -15.25 -1.50 -6.93
N ILE A 104 -14.75 -0.36 -6.49
CA ILE A 104 -14.94 0.95 -7.13
C ILE A 104 -13.59 1.40 -7.67
N VAL A 105 -13.58 1.87 -8.92
CA VAL A 105 -12.44 2.57 -9.52
C VAL A 105 -12.85 4.01 -9.77
N ASP A 106 -12.24 4.92 -9.03
CA ASP A 106 -12.41 6.36 -9.21
C ASP A 106 -11.36 6.89 -10.19
N GLY A 107 -11.78 7.87 -10.98
CA GLY A 107 -10.89 8.68 -11.79
C GLY A 107 -10.13 9.72 -10.95
N THR A 108 -9.29 10.49 -11.64
CA THR A 108 -8.54 11.62 -11.07
C THR A 108 -9.42 12.73 -10.50
N ASP A 109 -10.67 12.80 -10.97
CA ASP A 109 -11.73 13.71 -10.52
C ASP A 109 -12.45 13.21 -9.26
N GLY A 110 -12.11 12.02 -8.75
CA GLY A 110 -12.78 11.38 -7.62
C GLY A 110 -14.16 10.82 -7.97
N LEU A 111 -14.54 10.80 -9.25
CA LEU A 111 -15.78 10.20 -9.72
C LEU A 111 -15.57 8.72 -10.04
N SER A 112 -16.54 7.89 -9.64
CA SER A 112 -16.53 6.47 -9.95
C SER A 112 -16.69 6.25 -11.45
N GLN A 113 -15.65 5.70 -12.09
CA GLN A 113 -15.68 5.28 -13.49
C GLN A 113 -16.17 3.84 -13.62
N VAL A 114 -15.90 3.01 -12.62
CA VAL A 114 -16.28 1.59 -12.59
C VAL A 114 -16.79 1.22 -11.20
N SER A 115 -17.85 0.42 -11.16
CA SER A 115 -18.38 -0.18 -9.93
C SER A 115 -18.78 -1.63 -10.20
N ILE A 116 -18.03 -2.59 -9.65
CA ILE A 116 -18.20 -4.02 -9.90
C ILE A 116 -18.55 -4.73 -8.58
N PRO A 117 -19.50 -5.67 -8.53
CA PRO A 117 -19.72 -6.48 -7.34
C PRO A 117 -18.43 -7.16 -6.91
N ARG A 118 -18.02 -7.03 -5.65
CA ARG A 118 -16.73 -7.56 -5.17
C ARG A 118 -16.54 -9.05 -5.44
N ARG A 119 -17.62 -9.83 -5.29
CA ARG A 119 -17.64 -11.28 -5.57
C ARG A 119 -17.36 -11.66 -7.02
N ALA A 120 -17.43 -10.70 -7.94
CA ALA A 120 -17.19 -10.88 -9.37
C ALA A 120 -15.77 -10.45 -9.78
N VAL A 121 -14.88 -10.23 -8.81
CA VAL A 121 -13.48 -9.90 -9.04
C VAL A 121 -12.62 -10.88 -8.26
N SER A 122 -11.81 -11.66 -8.97
CA SER A 122 -10.86 -12.60 -8.37
C SER A 122 -9.44 -12.06 -8.34
N ARG A 123 -9.12 -11.05 -9.17
CA ARG A 123 -7.81 -10.39 -9.17
C ARG A 123 -7.93 -8.92 -9.57
N ILE A 124 -7.11 -8.09 -8.95
CA ILE A 124 -6.90 -6.69 -9.33
C ILE A 124 -5.44 -6.57 -9.74
N VAL A 125 -5.19 -6.02 -10.92
CA VAL A 125 -3.85 -5.72 -11.43
C VAL A 125 -3.75 -4.21 -11.60
N LEU A 126 -2.80 -3.60 -10.92
CA LEU A 126 -2.54 -2.17 -10.97
C LEU A 126 -1.24 -1.93 -11.72
N THR A 127 -1.21 -0.90 -12.56
CA THR A 127 -0.01 -0.43 -13.26
C THR A 127 0.02 1.09 -13.26
N GLY A 128 1.21 1.68 -13.08
CA GLY A 128 1.36 3.14 -12.94
C GLY A 128 0.98 3.68 -11.55
N ALA A 129 0.71 4.99 -11.48
CA ALA A 129 0.42 5.71 -10.24
C ALA A 129 -1.05 5.51 -9.81
N VAL A 130 -1.40 4.30 -9.38
CA VAL A 130 -2.77 3.93 -8.99
C VAL A 130 -2.85 3.67 -7.49
N GLY A 131 -3.77 4.37 -6.81
CA GLY A 131 -4.03 4.16 -5.38
C GLY A 131 -4.88 2.91 -5.13
N LEU A 132 -4.59 2.15 -4.07
CA LEU A 132 -5.38 1.01 -3.62
C LEU A 132 -5.74 1.17 -2.13
N SER A 133 -7.02 1.06 -1.77
CA SER A 133 -7.44 1.10 -0.37
C SER A 133 -7.27 -0.26 0.32
N SER A 134 -7.07 -0.23 1.64
CA SER A 134 -7.19 -1.43 2.47
C SER A 134 -8.59 -2.05 2.33
N GLY A 135 -8.68 -3.38 2.39
CA GLY A 135 -9.93 -4.12 2.23
C GLY A 135 -10.36 -4.40 0.77
N ALA A 136 -9.68 -3.81 -0.22
CA ALA A 136 -9.94 -4.12 -1.64
C ALA A 136 -9.63 -5.58 -2.03
N ARG A 137 -8.88 -6.30 -1.18
CA ARG A 137 -8.44 -7.69 -1.37
C ARG A 137 -8.67 -8.58 -0.13
N SER A 138 -9.74 -8.34 0.65
CA SER A 138 -10.11 -9.25 1.76
C SER A 138 -10.95 -10.45 1.29
#